data_AF-A0A2A4R2V0-F1
#
_entry.id   AF-A0A2A4R2V0-F1
#
_cell.length_a   1.000
_cell.length_b   1.000
_cell.length_c   1.000
_cell.angle_alpha   90.00
_cell.angle_beta   90.00
_cell.angle_gamma   90.00
#
_symmetry.space_group_name_H-M   'P 1'
#
loop_
_entity.id
_entity.type
_entity.pdbx_description
1 polymer ?
#
loop_
_entity_poly.entity_id
_entity_poly.type
_entity_poly.pdbx_seq_one_letter_code
_entity_poly.pdbx_strand_id
1 'polypeptide(L)' 'METFMSKLVQDGDPSFRHQDEGDDDMPAHIRMALTAVSLTIPVSKGRAALGIWQGVYLYEHRYAPMQRRVMLHVVGEA' A
#
# COMPACT_ATOMS: atom_id res chain seq x y z
N MET A 1 -10.86 4.73 3.51
CA MET A 1 -9.51 4.31 3.94
C MET A 1 -8.67 5.54 4.28
N GLU A 2 -8.50 6.49 3.36
CA GLU A 2 -7.73 7.73 3.61
C GLU A 2 -8.15 8.47 4.89
N THR A 3 -9.44 8.76 5.06
CA THR A 3 -9.95 9.43 6.27
C THR A 3 -9.64 8.71 7.59
N PHE A 4 -9.47 7.39 7.55
CA PHE A 4 -9.09 6.61 8.73
C PHE A 4 -7.58 6.69 8.96
N MET A 5 -6.80 6.50 7.89
CA MET A 5 -5.34 6.51 7.98
C MET A 5 -4.79 7.88 8.38
N SER A 6 -5.35 8.98 7.88
CA SER A 6 -4.92 10.33 8.25
C SER A 6 -5.21 10.70 9.71
N LYS A 7 -6.17 10.01 10.35
CA LYS A 7 -6.40 10.13 11.80
C LYS A 7 -5.46 9.28 12.63
N LEU A 8 -5.02 8.14 12.09
CA LEU A 8 -4.12 7.21 12.77
C LEU A 8 -2.66 7.63 12.67
N VAL A 9 -2.27 8.17 11.51
CA VAL A 9 -0.93 8.63 11.18
C VAL A 9 -1.06 9.99 10.52
N GLN A 10 -0.98 11.05 11.32
CA GLN A 10 -1.22 12.41 10.88
C GLN A 10 -0.05 12.96 10.05
N ASP A 11 -0.36 13.56 8.91
CA ASP A 11 0.65 14.21 8.08
C ASP A 11 1.15 15.51 8.74
N GLY A 12 2.45 15.76 8.66
CA GLY A 12 3.10 16.91 9.28
C GLY A 12 3.11 16.88 10.82
N ASP A 13 2.90 15.72 11.45
CA ASP A 13 3.02 15.60 12.91
C ASP A 13 4.45 15.99 13.34
N PRO A 14 4.63 17.04 14.17
CA PRO A 14 5.94 17.57 14.52
C PRO A 14 6.78 16.63 15.40
N SER A 15 6.19 15.53 15.89
CA SER A 15 6.93 14.48 16.59
C SER A 15 7.75 13.59 15.64
N PHE A 16 7.42 13.58 14.35
CA PHE A 16 8.18 12.85 13.35
C PHE A 16 9.45 13.59 12.97
N ARG A 17 10.56 12.85 12.90
CA ARG A 17 11.88 13.41 12.57
C ARG A 17 12.22 13.34 11.09
N HIS A 18 11.60 12.42 10.36
CA HIS A 18 11.86 12.19 8.93
C HIS A 18 10.84 12.98 8.11
N GLN A 19 11.25 14.13 7.62
CA GLN A 19 10.38 15.09 6.93
C GLN A 19 11.10 15.73 5.74
N ASP A 20 12.20 15.11 5.29
CA ASP A 20 13.09 15.68 4.30
C ASP A 20 12.40 15.79 2.94
N GLU A 21 11.38 14.96 2.70
CA GLU A 21 10.62 14.94 1.46
C GLU A 21 9.19 15.53 1.59
N GLY A 22 8.89 16.20 2.70
CA GLY A 22 7.61 16.87 2.96
C GLY A 22 6.78 16.27 4.10
N ASP A 23 5.62 16.87 4.36
CA ASP A 23 4.76 16.53 5.50
C ASP A 23 4.20 15.09 5.45
N ASP A 24 4.15 14.48 4.27
CA ASP A 24 3.68 13.10 4.04
C ASP A 24 4.82 12.05 4.09
N ASP A 25 6.06 12.46 4.34
CA ASP A 25 7.24 11.59 4.29
C ASP A 25 7.22 10.47 5.35
N MET A 26 7.47 10.77 6.63
CA MET A 26 7.34 9.78 7.72
C MET A 26 5.96 9.11 7.76
N PRO A 27 4.83 9.83 7.63
CA PRO A 27 3.52 9.20 7.61
C PRO A 27 3.38 8.12 6.53
N ALA A 28 3.87 8.36 5.31
CA ALA A 28 3.82 7.36 4.25
C ALA A 28 4.61 6.10 4.60
N HIS A 29 5.78 6.25 5.25
CA HIS A 29 6.55 5.11 5.76
C HIS A 29 5.78 4.32 6.82
N ILE A 30 5.12 4.99 7.77
CA ILE A 30 4.34 4.33 8.82
C ILE A 30 3.11 3.63 8.21
N ARG A 31 2.35 4.29 7.34
CA ARG A 31 1.18 3.70 6.67
C ARG A 31 1.57 2.48 5.83
N MET A 32 2.72 2.53 5.16
CA MET A 32 3.27 1.37 4.45
C MET A 32 3.58 0.21 5.42
N ALA A 33 4.21 0.48 6.57
CA ALA A 33 4.53 -0.55 7.56
C ALA A 33 3.27 -1.17 8.21
N LEU A 34 2.20 -0.40 8.34
CA LEU A 34 0.92 -0.85 8.90
C LEU A 34 0.04 -1.60 7.91
N THR A 35 0.36 -1.54 6.61
CA THR A 35 -0.45 -2.15 5.54
C THR A 35 0.32 -3.27 4.84
N ALA A 36 -0.38 -4.05 4.03
CA ALA A 36 0.25 -5.11 3.26
C ALA A 36 0.99 -4.52 2.05
N VAL A 37 2.31 -4.70 1.99
CA VAL A 37 3.16 -4.32 0.85
C VAL A 37 3.33 -5.44 -0.18
N SER A 38 2.87 -6.66 0.14
CA SER A 38 2.86 -7.80 -0.76
C SER A 38 1.63 -8.67 -0.49
N LEU A 39 1.14 -9.34 -1.52
CA LEU A 39 -0.02 -10.21 -1.45
C LEU A 39 0.32 -11.55 -2.10
N THR A 40 -0.05 -12.64 -1.44
CA THR A 40 -0.08 -13.97 -2.06
C THR A 40 -1.53 -14.28 -2.41
N ILE A 41 -1.81 -14.44 -3.70
CA ILE A 41 -3.17 -14.67 -4.21
C ILE A 41 -3.20 -16.07 -4.86
N PRO A 42 -4.04 -17.00 -4.38
CA PRO A 42 -4.18 -18.30 -5.01
C PRO A 42 -4.69 -18.16 -6.45
N VAL A 43 -4.23 -19.05 -7.33
CA VAL A 43 -4.72 -19.15 -8.70
C VAL A 43 -5.47 -20.47 -8.84
N SER A 44 -6.68 -20.43 -9.39
CA SER A 44 -7.50 -21.61 -9.64
C SER A 44 -8.13 -21.51 -11.03
N LYS A 45 -8.02 -22.59 -11.82
CA LYS A 45 -8.52 -22.65 -13.20
C LYS A 45 -8.04 -21.45 -14.06
N GLY A 46 -6.76 -21.09 -13.91
CA GLY A 46 -6.13 -19.99 -14.64
C GLY A 46 -6.58 -18.59 -14.23
N ARG A 47 -7.26 -18.41 -13.09
CA ARG A 47 -7.74 -17.11 -12.59
C ARG A 47 -7.36 -16.89 -11.14
N ALA A 48 -7.11 -15.63 -10.77
CA ALA A 48 -6.96 -15.24 -9.37
C ALA A 48 -8.23 -15.60 -8.59
N ALA A 49 -8.09 -16.39 -7.53
CA ALA A 49 -9.18 -16.87 -6.71
C ALA A 49 -9.58 -15.83 -5.65
N LEU A 50 -10.15 -14.72 -6.11
CA LEU A 50 -10.68 -13.66 -5.25
C LEU A 50 -12.15 -13.94 -4.91
N GLY A 51 -12.53 -13.64 -3.67
CA GLY A 51 -13.93 -13.61 -3.25
C GLY A 51 -14.70 -12.44 -3.88
N ILE A 52 -16.03 -12.49 -3.85
CA ILE A 52 -16.91 -11.52 -4.53
C ILE A 52 -16.69 -10.04 -4.10
N TRP A 53 -16.10 -9.81 -2.93
CA TRP A 53 -15.83 -8.48 -2.38
C TRP A 53 -14.33 -8.15 -2.27
N GLN A 54 -13.45 -9.02 -2.75
CA GLN A 54 -12.02 -8.79 -2.70
C GLN A 54 -11.56 -8.03 -3.94
N GLY A 55 -10.86 -6.93 -3.72
CA GLY A 55 -10.14 -6.18 -4.74
C GLY A 55 -8.67 -6.05 -4.37
N VAL A 56 -7.81 -5.99 -5.39
CA VAL A 56 -6.39 -5.68 -5.21
C VAL A 56 -6.20 -4.20 -5.51
N TYR A 57 -5.67 -3.47 -4.53
CA TYR A 57 -5.48 -2.03 -4.61
C TYR A 57 -4.01 -1.67 -4.43
N LEU A 58 -3.54 -0.73 -5.25
CA LEU A 58 -2.35 0.05 -4.95
C LEU A 58 -2.82 1.29 -4.19
N TYR A 59 -2.38 1.43 -2.94
CA TYR A 59 -2.69 2.60 -2.14
C TYR A 59 -1.47 3.51 -2.04
N GLU A 60 -1.48 4.58 -2.82
CA GLU A 60 -0.43 5.60 -2.79
C GLU A 60 -0.56 6.42 -1.51
N HIS A 61 0.57 6.59 -0.81
CA HIS A 61 0.64 7.34 0.44
C HIS A 61 1.27 8.72 0.27
N ARG A 62 1.91 8.97 -0.88
CA ARG A 62 2.53 10.26 -1.18
C ARG A 62 1.55 11.18 -1.92
N TYR A 63 1.60 12.47 -1.62
CA TYR A 63 0.80 13.50 -2.29
C TYR A 63 1.29 13.76 -3.71
N ALA A 64 2.61 13.80 -3.89
CA ALA A 64 3.20 13.99 -5.20
C ALA A 64 2.87 12.79 -6.11
N PRO A 65 2.60 13.00 -7.41
CA PRO A 65 2.42 11.90 -8.34
C PRO A 65 3.67 11.04 -8.42
N MET A 66 3.55 9.78 -8.01
CA MET A 66 4.64 8.81 -8.03
C MET A 66 4.42 7.77 -9.13
N GLN A 67 5.51 7.38 -9.80
CA GLN A 67 5.51 6.18 -10.63
C GLN A 67 5.85 4.97 -9.77
N ARG A 68 4.91 4.02 -9.68
CA ARG A 68 5.09 2.78 -8.92
C ARG A 68 5.26 1.60 -9.86
N ARG A 69 6.08 0.63 -9.43
CA ARG A 69 6.26 -0.66 -10.09
C ARG A 69 5.75 -1.74 -9.17
N VAL A 70 4.76 -2.50 -9.62
CA VAL A 70 4.27 -3.70 -8.92
C VAL A 70 4.88 -4.92 -9.59
N MET A 71 5.61 -5.72 -8.82
CA MET A 71 6.19 -6.96 -9.31
C MET A 71 5.21 -8.11 -9.13
N LEU A 72 5.04 -8.92 -10.17
CA LEU A 72 4.24 -10.14 -10.14
C LEU A 72 5.17 -11.35 -10.32
N HIS A 73 5.03 -12.32 -9.43
CA HIS A 73 5.65 -13.63 -9.57
C HIS A 73 4.55 -14.68 -9.50
N VAL A 74 4.51 -15.57 -10.50
CA VAL A 74 3.53 -16.66 -10.58
C VAL A 74 4.30 -17.97 -10.59
N VAL A 75 3.97 -18.85 -9.65
CA VAL A 75 4.56 -20.18 -9.52
C VAL A 75 3.43 -21.20 -9.48
N GLY A 76 3.54 -22.25 -10.29
CA GLY A 76 2.54 -23.30 -10.39
C GLY A 76 2.81 -24.23 -11.57
N GLU A 77 1.98 -25.25 -11.71
CA GLU A 77 2.01 -26.21 -12.83
C GLU A 77 0.85 -25.92 -13.79
N ALA A 78 0.97 -26.44 -15.02
CA ALA A 78 -0.02 -26.28 -16.08
C ALA A 78 -1.19 -27.27 -15.93
#